data_AF-A0A7X5USP5-F1
#
_entry.id   AF-A0A7X5USP5-F1
#
_cell.length_a   1.000
_cell.length_b   1.000
_cell.length_c   1.000
_cell.angle_alpha   90.00
_cell.angle_beta   90.00
_cell.angle_gamma   90.00
#
_symmetry.space_group_name_H-M   'P 1'
#
loop_
_entity.id
_entity.type
_entity.pdbx_description
1 polymer ?
#
loop_
_entity_poly.entity_id
_entity_poly.type
_entity_poly.pdbx_seq_one_letter_code
_entity_poly.pdbx_strand_id
1 'polypeptide(L)'
;MTRSPTETRVSVRGLQPVQVVAGLVGLIYLALGIIGLVISGFGDFTASTHSTMWIFSVNPLHNVVHLGVGLLGVLMALNSGLARTYGWVLFVAFGLLFVWGLAITGVFTSNPVSGLGNPLAIDTADTWLHFGTAIAGLLIAVMPARKVVEHVGTQPTEPTEESRGSERGGAHRRLWRRGTAH
;
A
#
# COMPACT_ATOMS: atom_id res chain seq x y z
N MET A 1 11.90 45.13 -3.88
CA MET A 1 11.98 43.91 -3.05
C MET A 1 10.92 42.92 -3.52
N THR A 2 11.29 41.97 -4.36
CA THR A 2 10.43 40.86 -4.80
C THR A 2 10.77 39.64 -3.93
N ARG A 3 9.84 39.19 -3.08
CA ARG A 3 9.99 37.94 -2.33
C ARG A 3 9.93 36.78 -3.33
N SER A 4 11.02 36.03 -3.49
CA SER A 4 10.99 34.77 -4.22
C SER A 4 10.04 33.81 -3.49
N PRO A 5 9.05 33.21 -4.18
CA PRO A 5 8.14 32.27 -3.53
C PRO A 5 8.93 31.06 -3.06
N THR A 6 8.81 30.74 -1.78
CA THR A 6 9.32 29.50 -1.19
C THR A 6 8.62 28.33 -1.89
N GLU A 7 9.28 27.68 -2.85
CA GLU A 7 8.78 26.45 -3.47
C GLU A 7 8.74 25.36 -2.40
N THR A 8 7.54 25.06 -1.91
CA THR A 8 7.32 23.93 -1.01
C THR A 8 7.08 22.69 -1.86
N ARG A 9 8.13 21.91 -2.17
CA ARG A 9 7.96 20.63 -2.89
C ARG A 9 7.55 19.53 -1.92
N VAL A 10 6.30 19.08 -2.01
CA VAL A 10 5.83 17.89 -1.30
C VAL A 10 6.36 16.65 -2.03
N SER A 11 7.46 16.09 -1.53
CA SER A 11 8.03 14.84 -2.02
C SER A 11 7.40 13.65 -1.29
N VAL A 12 6.50 12.91 -1.96
CA VAL A 12 6.00 11.62 -1.45
C VAL A 12 7.00 10.53 -1.82
N ARG A 13 8.15 10.46 -1.14
CA ARG A 13 9.12 9.37 -1.32
C ARG A 13 8.99 8.35 -0.17
N GLY A 14 8.67 7.11 -0.53
CA GLY A 14 8.65 5.95 0.39
C GLY A 14 7.42 5.05 0.24
N LEU A 15 7.56 3.77 0.61
CA LEU A 15 6.43 2.82 0.71
C LEU A 15 5.46 3.28 1.80
N GLN A 16 4.18 3.39 1.47
CA GLN A 16 3.17 3.71 2.48
C GLN A 16 2.88 2.49 3.36
N PRO A 17 2.60 2.67 4.67
CA PRO A 17 2.24 1.56 5.55
C PRO A 17 1.09 0.71 5.01
N VAL A 18 0.09 1.36 4.39
CA VAL A 18 -1.05 0.68 3.74
C VAL A 18 -0.62 -0.30 2.65
N GLN A 19 0.43 0.02 1.88
CA GLN A 19 0.95 -0.86 0.83
C GLN A 19 1.64 -2.08 1.43
N VAL A 20 2.40 -1.89 2.52
CA VAL A 20 3.08 -2.98 3.22
C VAL A 20 2.05 -3.95 3.81
N VAL A 21 1.05 -3.44 4.53
CA VAL A 21 0.02 -4.29 5.14
C VAL A 21 -0.82 -5.00 4.07
N ALA A 22 -1.23 -4.29 3.01
CA ALA A 22 -1.96 -4.91 1.89
C ALA A 22 -1.15 -6.02 1.21
N GLY A 23 0.15 -5.77 0.97
CA GLY A 23 1.06 -6.75 0.39
C GLY A 23 1.26 -7.97 1.29
N LEU A 24 1.42 -7.77 2.60
CA LEU A 24 1.53 -8.87 3.57
C LEU A 24 0.28 -9.75 3.60
N VAL A 25 -0.91 -9.14 3.65
CA VAL A 25 -2.18 -9.89 3.59
C VAL A 25 -2.29 -10.65 2.27
N GLY A 26 -1.93 -10.00 1.14
CA GLY A 26 -1.89 -10.66 -0.16
C GLY A 26 -0.96 -11.88 -0.20
N LEU A 27 0.25 -11.74 0.34
CA LEU A 27 1.23 -12.85 0.40
C LEU A 27 0.75 -14.00 1.29
N ILE A 28 0.09 -13.70 2.42
CA ILE A 28 -0.50 -14.73 3.29
C ILE A 28 -1.57 -15.52 2.53
N TYR A 29 -2.50 -14.82 1.86
CA TYR A 29 -3.55 -15.49 1.07
C TYR A 29 -2.98 -16.31 -0.10
N LEU A 30 -1.93 -15.81 -0.74
CA LEU A 30 -1.25 -16.55 -1.81
C LEU A 30 -0.62 -17.82 -1.26
N ALA A 31 0.05 -17.76 -0.11
CA ALA A 31 0.63 -18.92 0.56
C ALA A 31 -0.45 -19.94 0.97
N LEU A 32 -1.55 -19.49 1.57
CA LEU A 32 -2.70 -20.34 1.93
C LEU A 32 -3.28 -21.04 0.70
N GLY A 33 -3.50 -20.30 -0.40
CA GLY A 33 -4.03 -20.86 -1.64
C GLY A 33 -3.08 -21.88 -2.28
N ILE A 34 -1.77 -21.63 -2.28
CA ILE A 34 -0.78 -22.58 -2.82
C ILE A 34 -0.76 -23.87 -1.97
N ILE A 35 -0.61 -23.73 -0.66
CA ILE A 35 -0.56 -24.86 0.27
C ILE A 35 -1.85 -25.66 0.19
N GLY A 36 -2.98 -24.98 0.22
CA GLY A 36 -4.30 -25.59 0.13
C GLY A 36 -4.47 -26.36 -1.18
N LEU A 37 -4.08 -25.78 -2.33
CA LEU A 37 -4.22 -26.44 -3.64
C LEU A 37 -3.32 -27.68 -3.76
N VAL A 38 -2.12 -27.64 -3.19
CA VAL A 38 -1.23 -28.81 -3.11
C VAL A 38 -1.88 -29.94 -2.30
N ILE A 39 -2.62 -29.62 -1.24
CA ILE A 39 -3.30 -30.59 -0.38
C ILE A 39 -4.61 -31.10 -1.01
N SER A 40 -5.44 -30.21 -1.55
CA SER A 40 -6.74 -30.55 -2.13
C SER A 40 -6.60 -31.26 -3.47
N GLY A 41 -5.49 -31.04 -4.18
CA GLY A 41 -5.32 -31.43 -5.57
C GLY A 41 -6.28 -30.68 -6.50
N PHE A 42 -6.55 -31.27 -7.66
CA PHE A 42 -7.38 -30.70 -8.73
C PHE A 42 -8.64 -31.52 -9.05
N GLY A 43 -8.93 -32.58 -8.27
CA GLY A 43 -10.14 -33.39 -8.40
C GLY A 43 -11.31 -32.80 -7.61
N ASP A 44 -12.54 -33.02 -8.09
CA ASP A 44 -13.80 -32.61 -7.44
C ASP A 44 -13.79 -31.20 -6.82
N PHE A 45 -13.68 -30.16 -7.68
CA PHE A 45 -13.44 -28.76 -7.31
C PHE A 45 -14.32 -28.17 -6.19
N THR A 46 -15.59 -28.61 -6.11
CA THR A 46 -16.57 -28.13 -5.14
C THR A 46 -16.76 -29.10 -3.98
N ALA A 47 -16.32 -30.35 -4.11
CA ALA A 47 -16.39 -31.31 -3.03
C ALA A 47 -15.30 -31.00 -2.00
N SER A 48 -15.66 -31.06 -0.73
CA SER A 48 -14.69 -30.97 0.36
C SER A 48 -13.92 -32.29 0.44
N THR A 49 -12.60 -32.23 0.31
CA THR A 49 -11.76 -33.35 0.73
C THR A 49 -11.69 -33.26 2.26
N HIS A 50 -12.20 -34.26 2.98
CA HIS A 50 -12.10 -34.36 4.45
C HIS A 50 -10.66 -34.62 4.94
N SER A 51 -9.67 -34.01 4.29
CA SER A 51 -8.28 -34.00 4.74
C SER A 51 -8.15 -32.94 5.83
N THR A 52 -8.36 -33.38 7.06
CA THR A 52 -8.04 -32.69 8.31
C THR A 52 -6.60 -32.16 8.30
N MET A 53 -6.41 -30.98 7.74
CA MET A 53 -5.29 -30.12 8.07
C MET A 53 -5.88 -28.89 8.76
N TRP A 54 -5.85 -28.91 10.09
CA TRP A 54 -5.86 -27.71 10.92
C TRP A 54 -7.15 -26.88 10.94
N ILE A 55 -8.27 -27.51 11.32
CA ILE A 55 -9.55 -26.84 11.64
C ILE A 55 -10.31 -26.31 10.39
N PHE A 56 -9.72 -26.34 9.20
CA PHE A 56 -10.35 -25.88 7.94
C PHE A 56 -10.72 -27.02 6.99
N SER A 57 -11.84 -26.87 6.30
CA SER A 57 -12.33 -27.74 5.23
C SER A 57 -11.77 -27.26 3.88
N VAL A 58 -11.00 -28.11 3.23
CA VAL A 58 -10.21 -27.73 2.06
C VAL A 58 -10.89 -28.24 0.77
N ASN A 59 -11.28 -27.33 -0.12
CA ASN A 59 -11.67 -27.67 -1.49
C ASN A 59 -10.86 -26.88 -2.53
N PRO A 60 -10.63 -27.44 -3.74
CA PRO A 60 -9.81 -26.76 -4.75
C PRO A 60 -10.34 -25.38 -5.13
N LEU A 61 -11.67 -25.19 -5.19
CA LEU A 61 -12.27 -23.91 -5.53
C LEU A 61 -11.91 -22.80 -4.52
N HIS A 62 -11.98 -23.08 -3.23
CA HIS A 62 -11.67 -22.13 -2.16
C HIS A 62 -10.18 -21.74 -2.20
N ASN A 63 -9.31 -22.70 -2.48
CA ASN A 63 -7.88 -22.44 -2.66
C ASN A 63 -7.59 -21.53 -3.85
N VAL A 64 -8.30 -21.72 -4.98
CA VAL A 64 -8.20 -20.82 -6.13
C VAL A 64 -8.70 -19.42 -5.79
N VAL A 65 -9.78 -19.30 -5.01
CA VAL A 65 -10.24 -17.99 -4.51
C VAL A 65 -9.17 -17.33 -3.65
N HIS A 66 -8.52 -18.06 -2.74
CA HIS A 66 -7.39 -17.54 -1.95
C HIS A 66 -6.22 -17.08 -2.81
N LEU A 67 -5.86 -17.83 -3.86
CA LEU A 67 -4.84 -17.41 -4.82
C LEU A 67 -5.23 -16.10 -5.51
N GLY A 68 -6.49 -15.96 -5.94
CA GLY A 68 -7.00 -14.74 -6.57
C GLY A 68 -6.94 -13.53 -5.64
N VAL A 69 -7.40 -13.70 -4.39
CA VAL A 69 -7.32 -12.66 -3.35
C VAL A 69 -5.86 -12.28 -3.10
N GLY A 70 -4.98 -13.26 -2.95
CA GLY A 70 -3.56 -13.04 -2.70
C GLY A 70 -2.86 -12.29 -3.82
N LEU A 71 -3.10 -12.71 -5.07
CA LEU A 71 -2.56 -12.06 -6.26
C LEU A 71 -3.05 -10.61 -6.39
N LEU A 72 -4.34 -10.36 -6.18
CA LEU A 72 -4.88 -8.99 -6.16
C LEU A 72 -4.21 -8.16 -5.07
N GLY A 73 -4.02 -8.70 -3.86
CA GLY A 73 -3.34 -8.00 -2.77
C GLY A 73 -1.92 -7.57 -3.12
N VAL A 74 -1.12 -8.48 -3.70
CA VAL A 74 0.25 -8.17 -4.13
C VAL A 74 0.27 -7.10 -5.24
N LEU A 75 -0.60 -7.23 -6.25
CA LEU A 75 -0.67 -6.28 -7.36
C LEU A 75 -1.17 -4.90 -6.91
N MET A 76 -2.18 -4.86 -6.05
CA MET A 76 -2.75 -3.60 -5.56
C MET A 76 -1.85 -2.92 -4.53
N ALA A 77 -0.99 -3.66 -3.83
CA ALA A 77 0.03 -3.08 -2.95
C ALA A 77 1.04 -2.19 -3.70
N LEU A 78 1.19 -2.37 -5.01
CA LEU A 78 2.09 -1.55 -5.84
C LEU A 78 1.70 -0.05 -5.85
N ASN A 79 0.45 0.28 -5.53
CA ASN A 79 -0.03 1.65 -5.47
C ASN A 79 -0.85 1.90 -4.20
N SER A 80 -0.53 2.93 -3.43
CA SER A 80 -1.22 3.22 -2.16
C SER A 80 -2.72 3.48 -2.27
N GLY A 81 -3.21 4.00 -3.41
CA GLY A 81 -4.63 4.14 -3.69
C GLY A 81 -5.28 2.78 -3.92
N LEU A 82 -4.67 1.93 -4.75
CA LEU A 82 -5.14 0.57 -4.99
C LEU A 82 -5.09 -0.29 -3.72
N ALA A 83 -4.07 -0.13 -2.87
CA ALA A 83 -3.98 -0.83 -1.58
C ALA A 83 -5.19 -0.52 -0.67
N ARG A 84 -5.69 0.73 -0.68
CA ARG A 84 -6.94 1.08 0.03
C ARG A 84 -8.17 0.44 -0.61
N THR A 85 -8.25 0.45 -1.95
CA THR A 85 -9.32 -0.24 -2.67
C THR A 85 -9.33 -1.73 -2.35
N TYR A 86 -8.17 -2.38 -2.28
CA TYR A 86 -8.03 -3.76 -1.85
C TYR A 86 -8.59 -3.96 -0.43
N GLY A 87 -8.29 -3.05 0.50
CA GLY A 87 -8.89 -3.06 1.84
C GLY A 87 -10.42 -3.04 1.83
N TRP A 88 -11.04 -2.18 1.01
CA TRP A 88 -12.50 -2.14 0.86
C TRP A 88 -13.05 -3.43 0.25
N VAL A 89 -12.39 -3.97 -0.77
CA VAL A 89 -12.77 -5.25 -1.39
C VAL A 89 -12.70 -6.37 -0.35
N LEU A 90 -11.62 -6.44 0.45
CA LEU A 90 -11.49 -7.40 1.53
C LEU A 90 -12.63 -7.25 2.55
N PHE A 91 -12.88 -6.03 3.04
CA PHE A 91 -13.92 -5.79 4.04
C PHE A 91 -15.29 -6.25 3.55
N VAL A 92 -15.68 -5.86 2.33
CA VAL A 92 -17.00 -6.21 1.78
C VAL A 92 -17.07 -7.70 1.47
N ALA A 93 -16.12 -8.24 0.71
CA ALA A 93 -16.17 -9.64 0.28
C ALA A 93 -16.10 -10.62 1.46
N PHE A 94 -15.14 -10.41 2.37
CA PHE A 94 -14.97 -11.29 3.53
C PHE A 94 -16.04 -11.03 4.60
N GLY A 95 -16.56 -9.81 4.71
CA GLY A 95 -17.74 -9.54 5.55
C GLY A 95 -18.97 -10.29 5.07
N LEU A 96 -19.21 -10.34 3.76
CA LEU A 96 -20.29 -11.15 3.17
C LEU A 96 -20.05 -12.66 3.37
N LEU A 97 -18.82 -13.15 3.15
CA LEU A 97 -18.47 -14.55 3.41
C LEU A 97 -18.60 -14.93 4.89
N PHE A 98 -18.31 -14.03 5.82
CA PHE A 98 -18.52 -14.24 7.24
C PHE A 98 -20.01 -14.41 7.56
N VAL A 99 -20.86 -13.48 7.09
CA VAL A 99 -22.31 -13.56 7.28
C VAL A 99 -22.88 -14.84 6.65
N TRP A 100 -22.39 -15.22 5.47
CA TRP A 100 -22.75 -16.47 4.80
C TRP A 100 -22.31 -17.70 5.62
N GLY A 101 -21.08 -17.70 6.15
CA GLY A 101 -20.57 -18.76 7.01
C GLY A 101 -21.39 -18.95 8.29
N LEU A 102 -21.82 -17.84 8.92
CA LEU A 102 -22.76 -17.89 10.06
C LEU A 102 -24.11 -18.52 9.68
N ALA A 103 -24.59 -18.28 8.46
CA ALA A 103 -25.81 -18.90 7.91
C ALA A 103 -25.66 -20.40 7.71
N ILE A 104 -24.52 -20.84 7.18
CA ILE A 104 -24.21 -22.26 6.98
C ILE A 104 -24.01 -22.99 8.31
N THR A 105 -23.28 -22.38 9.26
CA THR A 105 -22.92 -22.98 10.55
C THR A 105 -24.05 -23.02 11.56
N GLY A 106 -25.26 -22.56 11.18
CA GLY A 106 -26.49 -22.73 11.97
C GLY A 106 -26.74 -21.64 13.01
N VAL A 107 -26.07 -20.49 12.92
CA VAL A 107 -26.30 -19.36 13.85
C VAL A 107 -27.66 -18.70 13.62
N PHE A 108 -28.20 -18.76 12.39
CA PHE A 108 -29.52 -18.22 12.07
C PHE A 108 -30.61 -19.28 12.25
N THR A 109 -31.70 -18.92 12.94
CA THR A 109 -32.87 -19.78 13.16
C THR A 109 -33.52 -20.27 11.86
N SER A 110 -33.42 -19.47 10.80
CA SER A 110 -33.83 -19.84 9.45
C SER A 110 -32.68 -19.49 8.52
N ASN A 111 -32.05 -20.48 7.89
CA ASN A 111 -30.90 -20.26 7.03
C ASN A 111 -31.36 -19.58 5.71
N PRO A 112 -31.06 -18.27 5.52
CA PRO A 112 -31.55 -17.51 4.36
C PRO A 112 -30.90 -17.96 3.04
N VAL A 113 -29.80 -18.71 3.11
CA VAL A 113 -29.03 -19.19 1.95
C VAL A 113 -29.07 -20.71 1.80
N SER A 114 -30.02 -21.38 2.48
CA SER A 114 -30.18 -22.84 2.44
C SER A 114 -30.27 -23.41 1.02
N GLY A 115 -30.91 -22.70 0.07
CA GLY A 115 -30.99 -23.11 -1.33
C GLY A 115 -29.71 -22.89 -2.17
N LEU A 116 -28.71 -22.17 -1.64
CA LEU A 116 -27.47 -21.83 -2.34
C LEU A 116 -26.29 -22.74 -1.97
N GLY A 117 -26.42 -23.51 -0.89
CA GLY A 117 -25.46 -24.53 -0.48
C GLY A 117 -24.13 -23.98 0.06
N ASN A 118 -23.11 -24.85 0.06
CA ASN A 118 -21.75 -24.54 0.55
C ASN A 118 -20.67 -24.87 -0.51
N PRO A 119 -20.62 -24.16 -1.65
CA PRO A 119 -19.71 -24.49 -2.75
C PRO A 119 -18.23 -24.25 -2.42
N LEU A 120 -17.93 -23.40 -1.43
CA LEU A 120 -16.57 -23.11 -0.95
C LEU A 120 -16.18 -23.97 0.25
N ALA A 121 -17.04 -24.92 0.64
CA ALA A 121 -16.82 -25.80 1.79
C ALA A 121 -16.46 -25.05 3.09
N ILE A 122 -17.05 -23.86 3.29
CA ILE A 122 -16.84 -22.98 4.44
C ILE A 122 -17.25 -23.69 5.72
N ASP A 123 -16.35 -23.75 6.69
CA ASP A 123 -16.63 -24.23 8.03
C ASP A 123 -16.56 -23.12 9.10
N THR A 124 -16.63 -23.52 10.38
CA THR A 124 -16.56 -22.60 11.50
C THR A 124 -15.24 -21.85 11.56
N ALA A 125 -14.11 -22.50 11.28
CA ALA A 125 -12.81 -21.84 11.29
C ALA A 125 -12.70 -20.84 10.14
N ASP A 126 -13.14 -21.21 8.94
CA ASP A 126 -13.20 -20.30 7.78
C ASP A 126 -14.03 -19.08 8.10
N THR A 127 -15.18 -19.28 8.76
CA THR A 127 -16.07 -18.18 9.18
C THR A 127 -15.32 -17.17 10.04
N TRP A 128 -14.57 -17.61 11.05
CA TRP A 128 -13.78 -16.71 11.90
C TRP A 128 -12.58 -16.09 11.18
N LEU A 129 -11.94 -16.84 10.28
CA LEU A 129 -10.88 -16.30 9.41
C LEU A 129 -11.43 -15.16 8.55
N HIS A 130 -12.61 -15.34 7.95
CA HIS A 130 -13.27 -14.33 7.15
C HIS A 130 -13.59 -13.07 7.95
N PHE A 131 -14.07 -13.23 9.19
CA PHE A 131 -14.26 -12.10 10.09
C PHE A 131 -12.96 -11.33 10.33
N GLY A 132 -11.88 -12.04 10.69
CA GLY A 132 -10.56 -11.44 10.91
C GLY A 132 -10.06 -10.67 9.68
N THR A 133 -10.21 -11.27 8.50
CA THR A 133 -9.82 -10.64 7.22
C THR A 133 -10.69 -9.43 6.88
N ALA A 134 -11.99 -9.46 7.18
CA ALA A 134 -12.85 -8.30 6.98
C ALA A 134 -12.36 -7.11 7.84
N ILE A 135 -12.02 -7.37 9.10
CA ILE A 135 -11.44 -6.34 9.99
C ILE A 135 -10.09 -5.84 9.46
N ALA A 136 -9.20 -6.72 9.03
CA ALA A 136 -7.92 -6.32 8.43
C ALA A 136 -8.14 -5.46 7.17
N GLY A 137 -9.08 -5.84 6.30
CA GLY A 137 -9.50 -5.08 5.13
C GLY A 137 -9.97 -3.68 5.49
N LEU A 138 -10.84 -3.57 6.49
CA LEU A 138 -11.33 -2.28 6.97
C LEU A 138 -10.19 -1.41 7.49
N LEU A 139 -9.28 -1.98 8.28
CA LEU A 139 -8.11 -1.27 8.79
C LEU A 139 -7.21 -0.75 7.66
N ILE A 140 -6.95 -1.56 6.64
CA ILE A 140 -6.21 -1.15 5.42
C ILE A 140 -6.94 -0.01 4.71
N ALA A 141 -8.26 -0.13 4.54
CA ALA A 141 -9.08 0.81 3.80
C ALA A 141 -9.08 2.21 4.42
N VAL A 142 -9.20 2.30 5.75
CA VAL A 142 -9.31 3.57 6.48
C VAL A 142 -7.95 4.12 6.95
N MET A 143 -6.85 3.39 6.72
CA MET A 143 -5.52 3.79 7.21
C MET A 143 -5.05 5.14 6.63
N PRO A 144 -4.66 6.10 7.48
CA PRO A 144 -4.12 7.38 7.04
C PRO A 144 -2.85 7.24 6.18
N ALA A 145 -2.71 8.10 5.16
CA ALA A 145 -1.47 8.15 4.38
C ALA A 145 -0.35 8.81 5.21
N ARG A 146 0.84 8.19 5.21
CA ARG A 146 2.03 8.83 5.77
C ARG A 146 2.43 10.01 4.88
N LYS A 147 2.46 11.22 5.44
CA LYS A 147 3.02 12.42 4.78
C LYS A 147 4.41 12.67 5.37
N VAL A 148 5.45 12.62 4.54
CA VAL A 148 6.80 13.04 4.93
C VAL A 148 6.98 14.48 4.44
N VAL A 149 7.20 15.42 5.35
CA VAL A 149 7.50 16.81 5.00
C VAL A 149 9.01 16.95 4.97
N GLU A 150 9.58 17.02 3.77
CA GLU A 150 11.01 17.28 3.59
C GLU A 150 11.22 18.80 3.67
N HIS A 151 11.80 19.27 4.78
CA HIS A 151 12.26 20.65 4.88
C HIS A 151 13.56 20.78 4.09
N VAL A 152 13.46 21.26 2.84
CA VAL A 152 14.64 21.74 2.11
C VAL A 152 15.15 22.96 2.86
N GLY A 153 16.14 22.74 3.73
CA GLY A 153 16.84 23.83 4.40
C GLY A 153 17.39 24.76 3.34
N THR A 154 17.00 26.04 3.39
CA THR A 154 17.76 27.11 2.77
C THR A 154 19.20 26.95 3.21
N GLN A 155 20.07 26.51 2.30
CA GLN A 155 21.52 26.67 2.45
C GLN A 155 21.74 28.12 2.88
N PRO A 156 22.40 28.39 4.02
CA PRO A 156 22.84 29.74 4.32
C PRO A 156 23.68 30.18 3.14
N THR A 157 23.20 31.15 2.36
CA THR A 157 24.04 31.85 1.41
C THR A 157 25.22 32.38 2.21
N GLU A 158 26.39 31.77 2.02
CA GLU A 158 27.64 32.38 2.48
C GLU A 158 27.62 33.84 2.02
N PRO A 159 27.84 34.81 2.91
CA PRO A 159 27.95 36.19 2.49
C PRO A 159 29.11 36.28 1.53
N THR A 160 28.82 36.52 0.25
CA THR A 160 29.84 36.83 -0.75
C THR A 160 30.66 37.98 -0.20
N GLU A 161 31.93 37.72 0.08
CA GLU A 161 32.93 38.65 0.60
C GLU A 161 33.33 39.71 -0.46
N GLU A 162 32.40 40.12 -1.32
CA GLU A 162 32.63 41.03 -2.44
C GLU A 162 32.09 42.43 -2.10
N SER A 163 32.66 43.06 -1.07
CA SER A 163 32.46 44.50 -0.81
C SER A 163 33.53 45.11 0.11
N ARG A 164 34.74 44.55 0.15
CA ARG A 164 35.88 45.22 0.82
C ARG A 164 36.94 45.63 -0.19
N GLY A 165 36.84 46.88 -0.64
CA GLY A 165 38.02 47.68 -1.00
C GLY A 165 38.14 48.11 -2.47
N SER A 166 37.19 48.89 -2.98
CA SER A 166 37.39 49.70 -4.20
C SER A 166 37.17 51.19 -3.94
N GLU A 167 37.72 51.69 -2.83
CA GLU A 167 37.75 53.13 -2.54
C GLU A 167 39.08 53.52 -1.90
N ARG A 168 40.17 53.55 -2.67
CA ARG A 168 41.32 54.43 -2.41
C ARG A 168 42.02 54.85 -3.69
N GLY A 169 41.92 56.14 -4.02
CA GLY A 169 43.07 56.90 -4.51
C GLY A 169 43.13 57.23 -6.00
N GLY A 170 42.20 58.06 -6.49
CA GLY A 170 42.43 58.83 -7.71
C GLY A 170 43.30 60.06 -7.43
N ALA A 171 44.57 60.04 -7.83
CA ALA A 171 45.38 61.24 -8.09
C ALA A 171 46.74 60.90 -8.72
N HIS A 172 46.89 61.02 -10.04
CA HIS A 172 48.06 61.70 -10.61
C HIS A 172 47.87 62.07 -12.09
N ARG A 173 47.70 63.37 -12.33
CA ARG A 173 47.99 63.99 -13.64
C ARG A 173 49.50 63.92 -13.88
N ARG A 174 49.92 63.64 -15.11
CA ARG A 174 50.80 64.52 -15.90
C ARG A 174 51.00 63.95 -17.30
N LEU A 175 50.45 64.71 -18.26
CA LEU A 175 50.78 64.65 -19.67
C LEU A 175 52.25 65.03 -19.87
N TRP A 176 53.01 64.22 -20.60
CA TRP A 176 54.26 64.65 -21.20
C TRP A 176 54.14 64.55 -22.71
N ARG A 177 54.05 65.73 -23.31
CA ARG A 177 54.15 65.99 -24.74
C ARG A 177 55.59 66.41 -24.98
N ARG A 178 56.35 65.65 -25.77
CA ARG A 178 57.61 66.13 -26.36
C ARG A 178 57.73 65.58 -27.77
N GLY A 179 57.50 66.46 -28.73
CA GLY A 179 57.96 66.32 -30.10
C GLY A 179 58.84 67.52 -30.43
N THR A 180 59.93 67.25 -31.14
CA THR A 180 60.86 68.12 -31.92
C THR A 180 62.29 67.60 -31.70
N ALA A 181 63.20 67.50 -32.66
CA ALA A 181 63.26 67.65 -34.10
C ALA A 181 64.71 67.26 -34.49
N HIS A 182 64.95 67.13 -35.80
CA HIS A 182 66.22 66.91 -36.50
C HIS A 182 66.62 65.46 -36.80
#